data_AF-A0A7Z9MGG5-F1
#
_entry.id   AF-A0A7Z9MGG5-F1
#
_cell.length_a   1.000
_cell.length_b   1.000
_cell.length_c   1.000
_cell.angle_alpha   90.00
_cell.angle_beta   90.00
_cell.angle_gamma   90.00
#
_symmetry.space_group_name_H-M   'P 1'
#
loop_
_entity.id
_entity.type
_entity.pdbx_description
1 polymer ?
#
loop_
_entity_poly.entity_id
_entity_poly.type
_entity_poly.pdbx_seq_one_letter_code
_entity_poly.pdbx_strand_id
1 'polypeptide(L)'
;MPSISDSVSIAIPAKFEIASAGALPFANVAVGPSKPTFILSGASTTLSGNVHVAGMPNYTGDLEINGALVIAGDVTVGGEFRPGALSVKADSIIEIQGAFSLHRNSQVHIELGVNGTTPLKLLGTATIEGSLIVSPPSGMFSPVIGESWILLDAQLGLSVENKFPVIVIPGIGSDKYFDLQYVTALNGTQLIATVQSVDNLYDLDDAGSVDVSGTASSIVVADIGSQSGPADGYDDIALTLSGVPGSVMIFVNDGAGSIQTQIMYPAGNNPTSIEAGTIDNDGTTDIIIANGDDDTFFVLFNVDEDLTSMIPSPPVSTGDFPIDLEIIDFDQDGDNDIVVACFGEDEILLDGSVPGELQFFDATNLFRTNFSLVGSIALERPAKITPGDVNHDKDLFISVSLNSAGKVARLRQIVGSSTIFNSWFKPHGYCFRRCR
;
A
#
# COMPACT_ATOMS: atom_id res chain seq x y z
N MET A 1 -36.46 -36.92 4.20
CA MET A 1 -35.69 -36.05 5.10
C MET A 1 -34.27 -36.57 5.09
N PRO A 2 -33.25 -35.71 4.92
CA PRO A 2 -31.86 -36.13 5.09
C PRO A 2 -31.65 -36.72 6.49
N SER A 3 -30.78 -37.71 6.58
CA SER A 3 -30.34 -38.34 7.82
C SER A 3 -29.07 -37.66 8.35
N ILE A 4 -28.77 -37.85 9.63
CA ILE A 4 -27.59 -37.25 10.30
C ILE A 4 -26.23 -37.65 9.67
N SER A 5 -26.19 -38.63 8.77
CA SER A 5 -24.98 -39.02 8.01
C SER A 5 -24.89 -38.41 6.61
N ASP A 6 -25.90 -37.67 6.17
CA ASP A 6 -25.98 -37.17 4.80
C ASP A 6 -25.18 -35.85 4.65
N SER A 7 -24.69 -35.61 3.43
CA SER A 7 -24.06 -34.35 3.02
C SER A 7 -25.05 -33.49 2.22
N VAL A 8 -25.07 -32.19 2.48
CA VAL A 8 -25.89 -31.23 1.73
C VAL A 8 -24.99 -30.33 0.88
N SER A 9 -25.29 -30.26 -0.42
CA SER A 9 -24.64 -29.35 -1.36
C SER A 9 -25.61 -28.23 -1.74
N ILE A 10 -25.18 -26.98 -1.58
CA ILE A 10 -26.00 -25.79 -1.87
C ILE A 10 -25.31 -24.99 -2.98
N ALA A 11 -26.04 -24.74 -4.07
CA ALA A 11 -25.52 -24.04 -5.26
C ALA A 11 -26.45 -22.93 -5.78
N ILE A 12 -27.52 -22.60 -5.05
CA ILE A 12 -28.48 -21.55 -5.41
C ILE A 12 -28.67 -20.64 -4.20
N PRO A 13 -28.77 -19.30 -4.36
CA PRO A 13 -29.11 -18.41 -3.26
C PRO A 13 -30.43 -18.85 -2.61
N ALA A 14 -30.34 -19.32 -1.37
CA ALA A 14 -31.47 -19.84 -0.61
C ALA A 14 -31.35 -19.39 0.84
N LYS A 15 -32.48 -19.00 1.42
CA LYS A 15 -32.61 -18.71 2.85
C LYS A 15 -33.12 -19.97 3.53
N PHE A 16 -32.40 -20.44 4.53
CA PHE A 16 -32.76 -21.63 5.31
C PHE A 16 -33.15 -21.20 6.71
N GLU A 17 -34.44 -21.20 7.01
CA GLU A 17 -34.95 -20.96 8.35
C GLU A 17 -34.84 -22.25 9.17
N ILE A 18 -34.03 -22.22 10.23
CA ILE A 18 -33.84 -23.33 11.16
C ILE A 18 -34.37 -22.87 12.52
N ALA A 19 -35.60 -23.31 12.81
CA ALA A 19 -36.39 -22.79 13.93
C ALA A 19 -36.19 -23.54 15.27
N SER A 20 -35.43 -24.63 15.29
CA SER A 20 -35.19 -25.44 16.50
C SER A 20 -33.72 -25.45 16.89
N ALA A 21 -33.41 -25.13 18.14
CA ALA A 21 -32.09 -25.36 18.72
C ALA A 21 -31.74 -26.85 18.72
N GLY A 22 -30.45 -27.19 18.58
CA GLY A 22 -29.97 -28.57 18.54
C GLY A 22 -29.25 -28.93 17.24
N ALA A 23 -29.17 -30.23 16.94
CA ALA A 23 -28.40 -30.74 15.81
C ALA A 23 -29.11 -30.52 14.46
N LEU A 24 -28.37 -30.10 13.45
CA LEU A 24 -28.85 -30.06 12.07
C LEU A 24 -29.12 -31.48 11.54
N PRO A 25 -30.09 -31.65 10.63
CA PRO A 25 -30.46 -32.97 10.09
C PRO A 25 -29.45 -33.52 9.07
N PHE A 26 -28.27 -32.92 8.97
CA PHE A 26 -27.17 -33.31 8.09
C PHE A 26 -25.84 -33.01 8.80
N ALA A 27 -24.80 -33.78 8.44
CA ALA A 27 -23.49 -33.62 9.07
C ALA A 27 -22.59 -32.62 8.32
N ASN A 28 -22.63 -32.63 6.99
CA ASN A 28 -21.69 -31.83 6.19
C ASN A 28 -22.42 -30.82 5.30
N VAL A 29 -21.80 -29.65 5.13
CA VAL A 29 -22.27 -28.58 4.25
C VAL A 29 -21.19 -28.26 3.22
N ALA A 30 -21.57 -28.33 1.94
CA ALA A 30 -20.75 -27.82 0.85
C ALA A 30 -21.47 -26.64 0.17
N VAL A 31 -20.82 -25.48 0.13
CA VAL A 31 -21.32 -24.27 -0.52
C VAL A 31 -20.49 -24.02 -1.78
N GLY A 32 -21.17 -24.06 -2.95
CA GLY A 32 -20.60 -23.73 -4.26
C GLY A 32 -20.66 -22.22 -4.56
N PRO A 33 -20.59 -21.78 -5.83
CA PRO A 33 -20.73 -20.37 -6.24
C PRO A 33 -22.16 -19.87 -6.03
N SER A 34 -22.51 -19.58 -4.77
CA SER A 34 -23.82 -19.17 -4.30
C SER A 34 -23.67 -18.41 -2.98
N LYS A 35 -24.73 -17.73 -2.54
CA LYS A 35 -24.77 -17.04 -1.25
C LYS A 35 -25.93 -17.53 -0.37
N PRO A 36 -25.92 -18.78 0.12
CA PRO A 36 -26.94 -19.23 1.07
C PRO A 36 -26.85 -18.49 2.40
N THR A 37 -28.01 -18.20 2.99
CA THR A 37 -28.11 -17.65 4.34
C THR A 37 -28.76 -18.67 5.27
N PHE A 38 -28.09 -19.03 6.36
CA PHE A 38 -28.67 -19.78 7.46
C PHE A 38 -29.27 -18.80 8.46
N ILE A 39 -30.59 -18.85 8.64
CA ILE A 39 -31.34 -18.03 9.60
C ILE A 39 -31.71 -18.93 10.77
N LEU A 40 -31.03 -18.74 11.90
CA LEU A 40 -31.10 -19.56 13.11
C LEU A 40 -31.84 -18.76 14.19
N SER A 41 -33.11 -19.09 14.46
CA SER A 41 -33.97 -18.34 15.40
C SER A 41 -33.99 -18.90 16.83
N GLY A 42 -33.16 -19.90 17.13
CA GLY A 42 -32.97 -20.51 18.46
C GLY A 42 -31.62 -20.19 19.11
N ALA A 43 -31.41 -20.63 20.36
CA ALA A 43 -30.23 -20.27 21.17
C ALA A 43 -28.88 -20.67 20.55
N SER A 44 -28.75 -21.91 20.06
CA SER A 44 -27.58 -22.40 19.32
C SER A 44 -27.95 -23.64 18.50
N THR A 45 -27.43 -23.71 17.28
CA THR A 45 -27.62 -24.84 16.36
C THR A 45 -26.27 -25.50 16.13
N THR A 46 -26.21 -26.83 16.13
CA THR A 46 -24.95 -27.58 15.98
C THR A 46 -24.92 -28.36 14.65
N LEU A 47 -23.85 -28.17 13.88
CA LEU A 47 -23.47 -29.02 12.76
C LEU A 47 -22.42 -30.03 13.25
N SER A 48 -22.67 -31.32 13.09
CA SER A 48 -21.80 -32.38 13.62
C SER A 48 -20.56 -32.67 12.76
N GLY A 49 -20.56 -32.28 11.49
CA GLY A 49 -19.48 -32.53 10.54
C GLY A 49 -18.91 -31.24 9.97
N ASN A 50 -18.44 -31.33 8.72
CA ASN A 50 -17.56 -30.32 8.13
C ASN A 50 -18.31 -29.30 7.28
N VAL A 51 -17.74 -28.10 7.17
CA VAL A 51 -18.18 -27.07 6.23
C VAL A 51 -17.09 -26.81 5.20
N HIS A 52 -17.46 -26.87 3.94
CA HIS A 52 -16.59 -26.45 2.84
C HIS A 52 -17.28 -25.35 2.03
N VAL A 53 -16.69 -24.16 1.98
CA VAL A 53 -17.23 -23.03 1.21
C VAL A 53 -16.25 -22.67 0.11
N ALA A 54 -16.56 -23.03 -1.14
CA ALA A 54 -15.68 -22.78 -2.26
C ALA A 54 -16.47 -22.45 -3.53
N GLY A 55 -16.16 -21.31 -4.11
CA GLY A 55 -16.72 -20.84 -5.36
C GLY A 55 -16.06 -21.42 -6.61
N MET A 56 -16.19 -20.68 -7.70
CA MET A 56 -15.47 -20.84 -8.97
C MET A 56 -14.54 -19.63 -9.17
N PRO A 57 -13.54 -19.66 -10.07
CA PRO A 57 -12.55 -18.59 -10.20
C PRO A 57 -13.11 -17.15 -10.28
N ASN A 58 -14.32 -16.97 -10.81
CA ASN A 58 -14.99 -15.67 -10.94
C ASN A 58 -16.23 -15.49 -10.05
N TYR A 59 -16.57 -16.49 -9.22
CA TYR A 59 -17.80 -16.49 -8.43
C TYR A 59 -17.51 -17.03 -7.04
N THR A 60 -17.50 -16.15 -6.05
CA THR A 60 -17.32 -16.52 -4.65
C THR A 60 -18.48 -17.37 -4.14
N GLY A 61 -18.16 -18.48 -3.48
CA GLY A 61 -19.14 -19.17 -2.63
C GLY A 61 -19.18 -18.50 -1.28
N ASP A 62 -20.34 -18.16 -0.76
CA ASP A 62 -20.50 -17.37 0.46
C ASP A 62 -21.53 -18.01 1.39
N LEU A 63 -21.10 -18.45 2.57
CA LEU A 63 -22.02 -18.92 3.61
C LEU A 63 -22.31 -17.78 4.58
N GLU A 64 -23.55 -17.27 4.57
CA GLU A 64 -24.00 -16.24 5.51
C GLU A 64 -24.69 -16.88 6.72
N ILE A 65 -24.23 -16.54 7.92
CA ILE A 65 -24.77 -16.98 9.20
C ILE A 65 -25.54 -15.82 9.84
N ASN A 66 -26.80 -16.07 10.17
CA ASN A 66 -27.68 -15.18 10.93
C ASN A 66 -28.23 -15.94 12.14
N GLY A 67 -27.61 -15.77 13.30
CA GLY A 67 -27.85 -16.45 14.57
C GLY A 67 -26.61 -17.22 15.06
N ALA A 68 -26.79 -18.16 15.98
CA ALA A 68 -25.68 -18.89 16.61
C ALA A 68 -25.49 -20.31 16.04
N LEU A 69 -24.34 -20.56 15.41
CA LEU A 69 -23.95 -21.84 14.81
C LEU A 69 -22.68 -22.39 15.49
N VAL A 70 -22.73 -23.64 15.94
CA VAL A 70 -21.58 -24.42 16.38
C VAL A 70 -21.26 -25.47 15.33
N ILE A 71 -20.01 -25.56 14.88
CA ILE A 71 -19.52 -26.56 13.93
C ILE A 71 -18.52 -27.44 14.67
N ALA A 72 -18.89 -28.70 14.85
CA ALA A 72 -18.05 -29.68 15.54
C ALA A 72 -16.85 -30.13 14.67
N GLY A 73 -17.02 -30.14 13.35
CA GLY A 73 -15.99 -30.55 12.39
C GLY A 73 -15.14 -29.40 11.86
N ASP A 74 -14.43 -29.69 10.79
CA ASP A 74 -13.51 -28.75 10.14
C ASP A 74 -14.26 -27.77 9.23
N VAL A 75 -13.73 -26.56 9.11
CA VAL A 75 -14.24 -25.50 8.23
C VAL A 75 -13.15 -25.06 7.28
N THR A 76 -13.40 -25.25 5.99
CA THR A 76 -12.50 -24.79 4.92
C THR A 76 -13.20 -23.75 4.06
N VAL A 77 -12.64 -22.56 3.99
CA VAL A 77 -13.13 -21.44 3.19
C VAL A 77 -12.13 -21.18 2.05
N GLY A 78 -12.59 -21.50 0.85
CA GLY A 78 -11.84 -21.41 -0.40
C GLY A 78 -11.12 -22.68 -0.81
N GLY A 79 -10.24 -22.51 -1.80
CA GLY A 79 -9.27 -23.50 -2.28
C GLY A 79 -8.28 -22.84 -3.24
N GLU A 80 -7.36 -23.62 -3.79
CA GLU A 80 -6.18 -23.16 -4.55
C GLU A 80 -6.46 -22.17 -5.69
N PHE A 81 -7.68 -22.17 -6.26
CA PHE A 81 -8.14 -21.17 -7.24
C PHE A 81 -9.65 -20.88 -7.12
N ARG A 82 -10.20 -21.09 -5.91
CA ARG A 82 -11.64 -21.00 -5.67
C ARG A 82 -11.90 -20.05 -4.52
N PRO A 83 -12.43 -18.85 -4.76
CA PRO A 83 -12.74 -17.90 -3.70
C PRO A 83 -13.89 -18.43 -2.84
N GLY A 84 -13.72 -18.37 -1.52
CA GLY A 84 -14.75 -18.63 -0.53
C GLY A 84 -14.99 -17.42 0.37
N ALA A 85 -16.19 -17.32 0.92
CA ALA A 85 -16.55 -16.32 1.91
C ALA A 85 -17.33 -16.97 3.05
N LEU A 86 -17.00 -16.60 4.28
CA LEU A 86 -17.79 -16.92 5.46
C LEU A 86 -18.29 -15.62 6.07
N SER A 87 -19.58 -15.38 5.99
CA SER A 87 -20.20 -14.12 6.43
C SER A 87 -20.96 -14.32 7.74
N VAL A 88 -20.72 -13.48 8.75
CA VAL A 88 -21.37 -13.52 10.06
C VAL A 88 -22.10 -12.20 10.28
N LYS A 89 -23.44 -12.26 10.45
CA LYS A 89 -24.27 -11.06 10.55
C LYS A 89 -24.43 -10.52 11.96
N ALA A 90 -24.08 -9.27 12.20
CA ALA A 90 -24.38 -8.54 13.43
C ALA A 90 -24.06 -9.38 14.69
N ASP A 91 -25.06 -9.67 15.51
CA ASP A 91 -24.94 -10.40 16.79
C ASP A 91 -24.79 -11.93 16.62
N SER A 92 -24.61 -12.39 15.38
CA SER A 92 -24.43 -13.80 15.06
C SER A 92 -23.08 -14.31 15.54
N ILE A 93 -23.04 -15.59 15.87
CA ILE A 93 -21.84 -16.25 16.38
C ILE A 93 -21.64 -17.53 15.57
N ILE A 94 -20.43 -17.72 15.08
CA ILE A 94 -19.96 -19.01 14.59
C ILE A 94 -18.84 -19.52 15.51
N GLU A 95 -19.04 -20.70 16.06
CA GLU A 95 -18.05 -21.43 16.86
C GLU A 95 -17.56 -22.64 16.06
N ILE A 96 -16.25 -22.75 15.87
CA ILE A 96 -15.62 -23.82 15.10
C ILE A 96 -14.73 -24.64 16.03
N GLN A 97 -15.11 -25.89 16.25
CA GLN A 97 -14.41 -26.80 17.15
C GLN A 97 -13.31 -27.62 16.45
N GLY A 98 -13.48 -27.90 15.15
CA GLY A 98 -12.45 -28.49 14.30
C GLY A 98 -11.45 -27.45 13.77
N ALA A 99 -10.64 -27.86 12.80
CA ALA A 99 -9.67 -26.99 12.17
C ALA A 99 -10.35 -25.94 11.26
N PHE A 100 -9.88 -24.70 11.32
CA PHE A 100 -10.30 -23.62 10.43
C PHE A 100 -9.20 -23.32 9.40
N SER A 101 -9.55 -23.34 8.11
CA SER A 101 -8.62 -23.02 7.02
C SER A 101 -9.23 -21.97 6.09
N LEU A 102 -8.56 -20.82 5.96
CA LEU A 102 -8.93 -19.74 5.05
C LEU A 102 -7.84 -19.55 3.98
N HIS A 103 -8.16 -19.79 2.71
CA HIS A 103 -7.18 -19.69 1.62
C HIS A 103 -6.97 -18.25 1.10
N ARG A 104 -5.83 -18.01 0.43
CA ARG A 104 -5.34 -16.69 -0.06
C ARG A 104 -6.35 -15.80 -0.80
N ASN A 105 -7.29 -16.38 -1.56
CA ASN A 105 -8.31 -15.65 -2.33
C ASN A 105 -9.70 -15.67 -1.68
N SER A 106 -9.75 -15.87 -0.36
CA SER A 106 -10.98 -16.04 0.39
C SER A 106 -11.06 -15.04 1.53
N GLN A 107 -12.28 -14.83 2.03
CA GLN A 107 -12.55 -13.82 3.03
C GLN A 107 -13.43 -14.33 4.15
N VAL A 108 -13.22 -13.77 5.34
CA VAL A 108 -14.24 -13.76 6.39
C VAL A 108 -14.88 -12.38 6.38
N HIS A 109 -16.21 -12.32 6.39
CA HIS A 109 -16.96 -11.08 6.50
C HIS A 109 -17.70 -11.05 7.84
N ILE A 110 -17.46 -10.03 8.65
CA ILE A 110 -18.17 -9.78 9.90
C ILE A 110 -18.96 -8.48 9.74
N GLU A 111 -20.28 -8.54 9.86
CA GLU A 111 -21.09 -7.35 10.11
C GLU A 111 -21.09 -7.09 11.62
N LEU A 112 -20.68 -5.90 12.07
CA LEU A 112 -20.58 -5.58 13.49
C LEU A 112 -21.96 -5.60 14.15
N GLY A 113 -22.05 -6.34 15.24
CA GLY A 113 -23.22 -6.38 16.11
C GLY A 113 -23.11 -5.46 17.34
N VAL A 114 -24.00 -5.69 18.29
CA VAL A 114 -23.94 -5.16 19.65
C VAL A 114 -22.63 -5.53 20.30
N ASN A 115 -22.09 -4.56 21.04
CA ASN A 115 -20.85 -4.74 21.78
C ASN A 115 -20.99 -5.89 22.80
N GLY A 116 -20.01 -6.80 22.81
CA GLY A 116 -19.94 -7.95 23.72
C GLY A 116 -20.23 -9.32 23.08
N THR A 117 -20.60 -9.38 21.80
CA THR A 117 -20.63 -10.63 21.03
C THR A 117 -19.28 -10.85 20.35
N THR A 118 -18.83 -12.11 20.28
CA THR A 118 -17.63 -12.50 19.52
C THR A 118 -18.08 -13.29 18.29
N PRO A 119 -18.07 -12.69 17.09
CA PRO A 119 -18.67 -13.29 15.90
C PRO A 119 -17.96 -14.58 15.47
N LEU A 120 -16.63 -14.64 15.59
CA LEU A 120 -15.84 -15.80 15.17
C LEU A 120 -15.09 -16.40 16.36
N LYS A 121 -15.46 -17.62 16.75
CA LYS A 121 -14.77 -18.39 17.80
C LYS A 121 -14.09 -19.61 17.21
N LEU A 122 -12.79 -19.74 17.44
CA LEU A 122 -11.97 -20.85 16.96
C LEU A 122 -11.47 -21.65 18.16
N LEU A 123 -11.98 -22.86 18.33
CA LEU A 123 -11.56 -23.78 19.39
C LEU A 123 -10.52 -24.79 18.88
N GLY A 124 -10.50 -25.07 17.58
CA GLY A 124 -9.46 -25.87 16.93
C GLY A 124 -8.31 -25.02 16.38
N THR A 125 -7.42 -25.67 15.62
CA THR A 125 -6.29 -25.00 14.96
C THR A 125 -6.76 -24.10 13.81
N ALA A 126 -6.06 -22.99 13.56
CA ALA A 126 -6.38 -22.08 12.48
C ALA A 126 -5.21 -21.90 11.51
N THR A 127 -5.52 -21.89 10.21
CA THR A 127 -4.62 -21.51 9.12
C THR A 127 -5.27 -20.39 8.32
N ILE A 128 -4.67 -19.20 8.31
CA ILE A 128 -5.28 -17.99 7.77
C ILE A 128 -4.37 -17.36 6.71
N GLU A 129 -4.77 -17.46 5.45
CA GLU A 129 -4.06 -16.85 4.31
C GLU A 129 -4.90 -15.78 3.60
N GLY A 130 -6.20 -15.72 3.88
CA GLY A 130 -7.16 -14.80 3.27
C GLY A 130 -7.38 -13.51 4.07
N SER A 131 -8.41 -12.73 3.71
CA SER A 131 -8.68 -11.43 4.32
C SER A 131 -9.84 -11.45 5.34
N LEU A 132 -9.85 -10.46 6.22
CA LEU A 132 -11.00 -10.13 7.06
C LEU A 132 -11.63 -8.83 6.59
N ILE A 133 -12.93 -8.85 6.35
CA ILE A 133 -13.74 -7.67 6.07
C ILE A 133 -14.66 -7.46 7.25
N VAL A 134 -14.66 -6.27 7.81
CA VAL A 134 -15.59 -5.89 8.87
C VAL A 134 -16.45 -4.76 8.33
N SER A 135 -17.77 -4.86 8.46
CA SER A 135 -18.70 -3.84 7.99
C SER A 135 -19.56 -3.34 9.15
N PRO A 136 -19.96 -2.06 9.12
CA PRO A 136 -20.92 -1.55 10.07
C PRO A 136 -22.29 -2.25 9.88
N PRO A 137 -23.12 -2.33 10.94
CA PRO A 137 -24.48 -2.80 10.82
C PRO A 137 -25.30 -1.95 9.84
N SER A 138 -26.32 -2.55 9.23
CA SER A 138 -27.23 -1.82 8.36
C SER A 138 -27.87 -0.61 9.07
N GLY A 139 -27.68 0.60 8.53
CA GLY A 139 -28.27 1.83 9.06
C GLY A 139 -27.24 2.90 9.42
N MET A 140 -27.66 3.88 10.22
CA MET A 140 -26.74 4.87 10.78
C MET A 140 -25.83 4.20 11.80
N PHE A 141 -24.54 4.10 11.48
CA PHE A 141 -23.51 3.61 12.40
C PHE A 141 -22.52 4.74 12.69
N SER A 142 -22.40 5.10 13.96
CA SER A 142 -21.48 6.13 14.44
C SER A 142 -21.02 5.74 15.84
N PRO A 143 -20.05 4.81 15.96
CA PRO A 143 -19.58 4.36 17.24
C PRO A 143 -18.84 5.48 17.97
N VAL A 144 -18.75 5.38 19.30
CA VAL A 144 -18.06 6.36 20.13
C VAL A 144 -16.58 5.98 20.28
N ILE A 145 -15.71 6.97 20.47
CA ILE A 145 -14.29 6.74 20.74
C ILE A 145 -14.15 5.88 22.01
N GLY A 146 -13.27 4.87 21.96
CA GLY A 146 -13.05 3.89 23.02
C GLY A 146 -13.99 2.69 22.99
N GLU A 147 -15.02 2.69 22.14
CA GLU A 147 -15.84 1.50 21.93
C GLU A 147 -15.03 0.38 21.26
N SER A 148 -15.21 -0.87 21.69
CA SER A 148 -14.42 -2.00 21.19
C SER A 148 -15.24 -3.25 20.91
N TRP A 149 -14.75 -4.09 19.99
CA TRP A 149 -15.32 -5.40 19.65
C TRP A 149 -14.24 -6.46 19.64
N ILE A 150 -14.55 -7.63 20.20
CA ILE A 150 -13.73 -8.84 20.01
C ILE A 150 -14.24 -9.53 18.74
N LEU A 151 -13.51 -9.37 17.64
CA LEU A 151 -13.91 -9.89 16.33
C LEU A 151 -13.66 -11.39 16.21
N LEU A 152 -12.56 -11.86 16.81
CA LEU A 152 -12.13 -13.25 16.81
C LEU A 152 -11.60 -13.64 18.19
N ASP A 153 -11.92 -14.85 18.62
CA ASP A 153 -11.37 -15.49 19.81
C ASP A 153 -10.88 -16.91 19.45
N ALA A 154 -9.57 -17.12 19.45
CA ALA A 154 -8.92 -18.39 19.12
C ALA A 154 -8.28 -19.03 20.36
N GLN A 155 -8.89 -20.09 20.90
CA GLN A 155 -8.50 -20.67 22.19
C GLN A 155 -7.13 -21.36 22.19
N LEU A 156 -6.73 -21.96 21.06
CA LEU A 156 -5.41 -22.57 20.92
C LEU A 156 -4.31 -21.55 20.55
N GLY A 157 -4.68 -20.27 20.45
CA GLY A 157 -3.80 -19.19 19.99
C GLY A 157 -3.59 -19.17 18.48
N LEU A 158 -3.04 -18.06 17.98
CA LEU A 158 -2.62 -17.89 16.59
C LEU A 158 -1.11 -17.66 16.53
N SER A 159 -0.43 -18.35 15.63
CA SER A 159 0.96 -17.98 15.29
C SER A 159 0.98 -16.64 14.54
N VAL A 160 2.17 -16.03 14.45
CA VAL A 160 2.35 -14.76 13.72
C VAL A 160 1.90 -14.88 12.27
N GLU A 161 2.17 -16.01 11.63
CA GLU A 161 1.78 -16.32 10.24
C GLU A 161 0.28 -16.57 10.06
N ASN A 162 -0.46 -16.85 11.15
CA ASN A 162 -1.89 -17.18 11.13
C ASN A 162 -2.75 -16.02 11.66
N LYS A 163 -2.26 -14.79 11.57
CA LYS A 163 -3.07 -13.57 11.74
C LYS A 163 -3.59 -13.13 10.39
N PHE A 164 -4.72 -12.43 10.35
CA PHE A 164 -5.23 -11.87 9.10
C PHE A 164 -4.19 -10.91 8.48
N PRO A 165 -3.70 -11.20 7.26
CA PRO A 165 -2.74 -10.34 6.57
C PRO A 165 -3.36 -9.01 6.12
N VAL A 166 -4.67 -8.99 5.86
CA VAL A 166 -5.41 -7.79 5.45
C VAL A 166 -6.72 -7.72 6.22
N ILE A 167 -6.99 -6.56 6.83
CA ILE A 167 -8.24 -6.25 7.51
C ILE A 167 -8.82 -4.97 6.91
N VAL A 168 -10.05 -5.03 6.41
CA VAL A 168 -10.74 -3.88 5.78
C VAL A 168 -11.94 -3.49 6.62
N ILE A 169 -11.98 -2.24 7.12
CA ILE A 169 -13.07 -1.74 7.97
C ILE A 169 -13.53 -0.34 7.55
N PRO A 170 -14.47 -0.20 6.62
CA PRO A 170 -14.99 1.09 6.20
C PRO A 170 -16.17 1.55 7.08
N GLY A 171 -16.50 2.85 7.01
CA GLY A 171 -17.84 3.34 7.39
C GLY A 171 -18.07 3.65 8.88
N ILE A 172 -17.08 4.17 9.60
CA ILE A 172 -17.20 4.55 11.02
C ILE A 172 -17.17 6.06 11.32
N GLY A 173 -17.05 6.88 10.27
CA GLY A 173 -16.84 8.32 10.37
C GLY A 173 -15.56 8.75 9.66
N SER A 174 -15.45 10.03 9.32
CA SER A 174 -14.23 10.62 8.74
C SER A 174 -13.21 11.03 9.80
N ASP A 175 -13.62 11.06 11.06
CA ASP A 175 -12.88 11.50 12.24
C ASP A 175 -12.37 10.32 13.09
N LYS A 176 -12.54 9.07 12.63
CA LYS A 176 -12.27 7.88 13.43
C LYS A 176 -11.58 6.80 12.63
N TYR A 177 -10.80 5.98 13.32
CA TYR A 177 -10.22 4.76 12.78
C TYR A 177 -10.36 3.61 13.80
N PHE A 178 -10.16 2.38 13.34
CA PHE A 178 -10.06 1.22 14.21
C PHE A 178 -8.60 0.91 14.53
N ASP A 179 -8.25 0.91 15.81
CA ASP A 179 -7.03 0.30 16.30
C ASP A 179 -7.27 -1.22 16.46
N LEU A 180 -6.45 -2.02 15.80
CA LEU A 180 -6.58 -3.47 15.72
C LEU A 180 -5.46 -4.14 16.51
N GLN A 181 -5.83 -4.82 17.58
CA GLN A 181 -4.87 -5.46 18.48
C GLN A 181 -5.11 -6.96 18.56
N TYR A 182 -4.04 -7.73 18.28
CA TYR A 182 -4.00 -9.15 18.62
C TYR A 182 -3.47 -9.32 20.03
N VAL A 183 -4.37 -9.55 20.99
CA VAL A 183 -4.02 -9.81 22.39
C VAL A 183 -3.85 -11.32 22.56
N THR A 184 -2.62 -11.76 22.81
CA THR A 184 -2.31 -13.18 23.06
C THR A 184 -2.05 -13.39 24.55
N ALA A 185 -2.78 -14.33 25.15
CA ALA A 185 -2.67 -14.71 26.53
C ALA A 185 -2.59 -16.24 26.66
N LEU A 186 -2.44 -16.74 27.89
CA LEU A 186 -2.41 -18.19 28.17
C LEU A 186 -3.64 -18.95 27.67
N ASN A 187 -4.78 -18.26 27.51
CA ASN A 187 -6.05 -18.85 27.12
C ASN A 187 -6.40 -18.66 25.63
N GLY A 188 -5.45 -18.18 24.81
CA GLY A 188 -5.66 -18.00 23.38
C GLY A 188 -5.29 -16.61 22.85
N THR A 189 -5.70 -16.34 21.62
CA THR A 189 -5.47 -15.07 20.92
C THR A 189 -6.81 -14.43 20.56
N GLN A 190 -7.00 -13.16 20.94
CA GLN A 190 -8.15 -12.35 20.58
C GLN A 190 -7.75 -11.26 19.59
N LEU A 191 -8.58 -11.02 18.58
CA LEU A 191 -8.49 -9.83 17.72
C LEU A 191 -9.52 -8.81 18.20
N ILE A 192 -9.03 -7.69 18.73
CA ILE A 192 -9.84 -6.61 19.29
C ILE A 192 -9.76 -5.41 18.35
N ALA A 193 -10.92 -4.88 17.97
CA ALA A 193 -11.04 -3.63 17.23
C ALA A 193 -11.57 -2.54 18.15
N THR A 194 -10.81 -1.47 18.36
CA THR A 194 -11.18 -0.34 19.23
C THR A 194 -11.27 0.94 18.40
N VAL A 195 -12.33 1.73 18.58
CA VAL A 195 -12.48 3.02 17.90
C VAL A 195 -11.57 4.04 18.53
N GLN A 196 -10.74 4.67 17.70
CA GLN A 196 -9.87 5.78 18.06
C GLN A 196 -10.22 7.01 17.22
N SER A 197 -9.86 8.19 17.74
CA SER A 197 -9.99 9.45 17.00
C SER A 197 -8.81 9.64 16.06
N VAL A 198 -9.05 10.19 14.87
CA VAL A 198 -7.96 10.74 14.05
C VAL A 198 -7.46 12.08 14.59
N ASP A 199 -8.23 12.74 15.46
CA ASP A 199 -7.82 14.00 16.09
C ASP A 199 -6.55 13.77 16.91
N ASN A 200 -5.53 14.60 16.67
CA ASN A 200 -4.21 14.50 17.28
C ASN A 200 -3.56 13.11 17.12
N LEU A 201 -3.95 12.34 16.09
CA LEU A 201 -3.26 11.10 15.74
C LEU A 201 -1.77 11.38 15.46
N TYR A 202 -1.52 12.53 14.85
CA TYR A 202 -0.22 13.16 14.75
C TYR A 202 -0.32 14.58 15.31
N ASP A 203 0.67 15.00 16.08
CA ASP A 203 0.76 16.36 16.61
C ASP A 203 1.50 17.24 15.59
N LEU A 204 0.77 18.16 14.95
CA LEU A 204 1.38 19.14 14.05
C LEU A 204 2.05 20.29 14.83
N ASP A 205 1.75 20.42 16.13
CA ASP A 205 2.32 21.40 17.05
C ASP A 205 3.39 20.75 17.97
N ASP A 206 4.02 19.66 17.54
CA ASP A 206 5.10 19.01 18.28
C ASP A 206 6.19 20.04 18.63
N ALA A 207 6.73 19.96 19.85
CA ALA A 207 7.74 20.93 20.31
C ALA A 207 9.06 20.86 19.50
N GLY A 208 9.28 19.79 18.74
CA GLY A 208 10.36 19.62 17.78
C GLY A 208 10.08 20.21 16.38
N SER A 209 8.90 20.75 16.11
CA SER A 209 8.58 21.43 14.86
C SER A 209 9.47 22.67 14.66
N VAL A 210 9.99 22.83 13.45
CA VAL A 210 10.87 23.95 13.08
C VAL A 210 10.23 24.78 11.98
N ASP A 211 10.08 26.08 12.21
CA ASP A 211 9.62 27.03 11.20
C ASP A 211 10.73 27.30 10.17
N VAL A 212 10.43 27.10 8.89
CA VAL A 212 11.32 27.51 7.79
C VAL A 212 10.88 28.83 7.16
N SER A 213 11.84 29.70 6.86
CA SER A 213 11.55 30.94 6.14
C SER A 213 11.41 30.66 4.64
N GLY A 214 10.18 30.65 4.12
CA GLY A 214 9.91 30.44 2.69
C GLY A 214 8.77 29.45 2.47
N THR A 215 8.70 28.94 1.23
CA THR A 215 7.76 27.89 0.86
C THR A 215 8.55 26.61 0.60
N ALA A 216 8.42 25.62 1.49
CA ALA A 216 8.98 24.29 1.25
C ALA A 216 8.22 23.61 0.10
N SER A 217 8.94 23.11 -0.91
CA SER A 217 8.36 22.47 -2.11
C SER A 217 8.50 20.96 -2.12
N SER A 218 9.61 20.43 -1.63
CA SER A 218 9.87 18.99 -1.52
C SER A 218 10.76 18.71 -0.31
N ILE A 219 10.74 17.46 0.16
CA ILE A 219 11.48 16.97 1.33
C ILE A 219 11.97 15.56 1.07
N VAL A 220 13.18 15.26 1.53
CA VAL A 220 13.75 13.91 1.59
C VAL A 220 14.26 13.67 3.02
N VAL A 221 14.12 12.42 3.47
CA VAL A 221 14.55 11.95 4.78
C VAL A 221 15.49 10.77 4.56
N ALA A 222 16.75 10.94 4.93
CA ALA A 222 17.81 9.95 4.72
C ALA A 222 18.97 10.23 5.67
N ASP A 223 19.81 9.23 5.94
CA ASP A 223 21.08 9.40 6.64
C ASP A 223 22.09 10.09 5.70
N ILE A 224 22.10 11.43 5.71
CA ILE A 224 22.92 12.24 4.78
C ILE A 224 24.32 12.43 5.36
N GLY A 225 24.41 12.64 6.68
CA GLY A 225 25.66 12.81 7.39
C GLY A 225 25.45 12.97 8.90
N SER A 226 26.41 13.60 9.57
CA SER A 226 26.27 14.00 10.98
C SER A 226 26.86 15.39 11.21
N GLN A 227 26.74 15.92 12.43
CA GLN A 227 27.26 17.26 12.76
C GLN A 227 28.78 17.39 12.57
N SER A 228 29.52 16.28 12.49
CA SER A 228 30.99 16.29 12.45
C SER A 228 31.62 15.21 11.58
N GLY A 229 30.87 14.60 10.66
CA GLY A 229 31.41 13.58 9.76
C GLY A 229 30.33 12.72 9.10
N PRO A 230 30.60 11.43 8.87
CA PRO A 230 29.76 10.57 8.05
C PRO A 230 28.38 10.35 8.66
N ALA A 231 27.52 9.80 7.80
CA ALA A 231 26.27 9.16 8.15
C ALA A 231 26.41 8.28 9.41
N ASP A 232 25.52 8.47 10.38
CA ASP A 232 25.62 7.89 11.72
C ASP A 232 24.46 6.95 12.09
N GLY A 233 23.59 6.65 11.12
CA GLY A 233 22.42 5.80 11.26
C GLY A 233 21.16 6.55 11.70
N TYR A 234 21.21 7.87 11.84
CA TYR A 234 20.05 8.70 12.10
C TYR A 234 19.66 9.48 10.85
N ASP A 235 18.42 9.30 10.40
CA ASP A 235 17.95 10.04 9.23
C ASP A 235 17.90 11.55 9.52
N ASP A 236 18.52 12.30 8.62
CA ASP A 236 18.46 13.74 8.48
C ASP A 236 17.27 14.15 7.60
N ILE A 237 17.05 15.46 7.52
CA ILE A 237 15.99 16.03 6.67
C ILE A 237 16.63 17.03 5.71
N ALA A 238 16.44 16.86 4.41
CA ALA A 238 16.73 17.90 3.43
C ALA A 238 15.45 18.34 2.73
N LEU A 239 15.25 19.65 2.57
CA LEU A 239 14.10 20.20 1.88
C LEU A 239 14.49 21.31 0.92
N THR A 240 13.70 21.47 -0.14
CA THR A 240 13.83 22.57 -1.08
C THR A 240 12.88 23.71 -0.71
N LEU A 241 13.38 24.94 -0.81
CA LEU A 241 12.61 26.17 -0.64
C LEU A 241 12.45 26.83 -2.01
N SER A 242 11.20 27.05 -2.43
CA SER A 242 10.89 27.75 -3.68
C SER A 242 11.37 29.20 -3.66
N GLY A 243 11.80 29.71 -4.81
CA GLY A 243 12.34 31.05 -4.96
C GLY A 243 13.01 31.26 -6.31
N VAL A 244 13.42 32.50 -6.59
CA VAL A 244 14.14 32.89 -7.81
C VAL A 244 15.39 33.68 -7.39
N PRO A 245 16.50 33.04 -7.01
CA PRO A 245 16.71 31.58 -6.91
C PRO A 245 16.11 30.97 -5.62
N GLY A 246 15.91 29.65 -5.62
CA GLY A 246 15.53 28.87 -4.44
C GLY A 246 16.74 28.41 -3.64
N SER A 247 16.51 27.54 -2.65
CA SER A 247 17.59 26.97 -1.83
C SER A 247 17.26 25.55 -1.35
N VAL A 248 18.29 24.81 -0.97
CA VAL A 248 18.19 23.55 -0.22
C VAL A 248 18.52 23.84 1.23
N MET A 249 17.72 23.34 2.15
CA MET A 249 17.93 23.43 3.59
C MET A 249 18.04 22.02 4.17
N ILE A 250 19.15 21.74 4.85
CA ILE A 250 19.42 20.45 5.48
C ILE A 250 19.37 20.65 7.00
N PHE A 251 18.62 19.80 7.67
CA PHE A 251 18.61 19.67 9.11
C PHE A 251 19.28 18.37 9.52
N VAL A 252 20.29 18.51 10.36
CA VAL A 252 21.04 17.36 10.88
C VAL A 252 20.36 16.81 12.12
N ASN A 253 20.20 15.50 12.18
CA ASN A 253 19.64 14.78 13.31
C ASN A 253 20.76 14.09 14.11
N ASP A 254 20.69 14.14 15.43
CA ASP A 254 21.64 13.46 16.32
C ASP A 254 21.05 12.20 17.00
N GLY A 255 19.86 11.79 16.55
CA GLY A 255 19.12 10.67 17.10
C GLY A 255 18.35 10.97 18.39
N ALA A 256 18.46 12.20 18.95
CA ALA A 256 17.68 12.62 20.11
C ALA A 256 16.22 13.00 19.75
N GLY A 257 15.88 12.99 18.46
CA GLY A 257 14.57 13.37 17.95
C GLY A 257 14.36 14.89 17.86
N SER A 258 15.43 15.69 18.01
CA SER A 258 15.40 17.13 17.77
C SER A 258 16.11 17.45 16.47
N ILE A 259 15.44 18.20 15.60
CA ILE A 259 15.95 18.66 14.31
C ILE A 259 16.78 19.92 14.59
N GLN A 260 18.11 19.84 14.68
CA GLN A 260 18.95 21.00 15.03
C GLN A 260 20.27 21.06 14.25
N THR A 261 20.65 22.29 13.87
CA THR A 261 21.67 22.65 12.87
C THR A 261 21.08 22.68 11.47
N GLN A 262 20.97 23.88 10.92
CA GLN A 262 20.53 24.13 9.55
C GLN A 262 21.74 24.45 8.67
N ILE A 263 21.84 23.78 7.53
CA ILE A 263 22.81 24.07 6.48
C ILE A 263 22.04 24.46 5.24
N MET A 264 22.49 25.48 4.52
CA MET A 264 21.81 25.97 3.33
C MET A 264 22.73 25.99 2.12
N TYR A 265 22.21 25.49 1.00
CA TYR A 265 22.84 25.54 -0.31
C TYR A 265 21.95 26.30 -1.30
N PRO A 266 22.53 27.07 -2.24
CA PRO A 266 21.76 27.67 -3.31
C PRO A 266 21.20 26.57 -4.23
N ALA A 267 19.97 26.76 -4.69
CA ALA A 267 19.38 25.98 -5.76
C ALA A 267 19.17 26.85 -7.01
N GLY A 268 18.61 26.27 -8.06
CA GLY A 268 18.10 27.02 -9.20
C GLY A 268 16.76 27.69 -8.88
N ASN A 269 16.07 28.14 -9.92
CA ASN A 269 14.76 28.77 -9.81
C ASN A 269 13.67 27.71 -9.59
N ASN A 270 12.85 27.95 -8.57
CA ASN A 270 11.72 27.11 -8.17
C ASN A 270 12.07 25.61 -8.15
N PRO A 271 12.91 25.16 -7.20
CA PRO A 271 13.17 23.74 -7.02
C PRO A 271 11.88 22.98 -6.70
N THR A 272 11.62 21.90 -7.42
CA THR A 272 10.36 21.13 -7.41
C THR A 272 10.51 19.75 -6.76
N SER A 273 11.70 19.16 -6.82
CA SER A 273 11.98 17.84 -6.25
C SER A 273 13.40 17.77 -5.69
N ILE A 274 13.57 16.90 -4.70
CA ILE A 274 14.81 16.60 -4.00
C ILE A 274 14.83 15.11 -3.69
N GLU A 275 15.96 14.45 -3.91
CA GLU A 275 16.18 13.04 -3.58
C GLU A 275 17.60 12.86 -3.01
N ALA A 276 17.79 11.81 -2.20
CA ALA A 276 19.07 11.52 -1.55
C ALA A 276 19.53 10.09 -1.89
N GLY A 277 20.82 9.92 -2.18
CA GLY A 277 21.38 8.61 -2.52
C GLY A 277 22.85 8.67 -2.93
N THR A 278 23.46 7.51 -3.13
CA THR A 278 24.87 7.41 -3.53
C THR A 278 25.01 7.64 -5.04
N ILE A 279 25.28 8.85 -5.51
CA ILE A 279 25.20 9.17 -6.95
C ILE A 279 26.53 8.93 -7.67
N ASP A 280 27.67 9.22 -7.03
CA ASP A 280 28.99 8.98 -7.62
C ASP A 280 29.71 7.73 -7.07
N ASN A 281 28.98 6.89 -6.34
CA ASN A 281 29.45 5.61 -5.79
C ASN A 281 30.68 5.75 -4.87
N ASP A 282 30.89 6.91 -4.24
CA ASP A 282 31.99 7.13 -3.29
C ASP A 282 31.69 6.62 -1.87
N GLY A 283 30.44 6.20 -1.61
CA GLY A 283 29.97 5.67 -0.34
C GLY A 283 29.36 6.72 0.59
N THR A 284 29.23 7.96 0.14
CA THR A 284 28.52 9.04 0.83
C THR A 284 27.13 9.28 0.22
N THR A 285 26.23 9.85 1.01
CA THR A 285 24.88 10.22 0.54
C THR A 285 24.95 11.60 -0.10
N ASP A 286 24.70 11.65 -1.41
CA ASP A 286 24.54 12.87 -2.20
C ASP A 286 23.09 13.33 -2.23
N ILE A 287 22.87 14.55 -2.70
CA ILE A 287 21.52 15.11 -2.90
C ILE A 287 21.36 15.56 -4.35
N ILE A 288 20.28 15.18 -5.01
CA ILE A 288 19.91 15.67 -6.34
C ILE A 288 18.67 16.56 -6.27
N ILE A 289 18.66 17.63 -7.06
CA ILE A 289 17.62 18.67 -7.04
C ILE A 289 17.14 18.97 -8.46
N ALA A 290 15.83 18.93 -8.68
CA ALA A 290 15.18 19.42 -9.89
C ALA A 290 14.76 20.89 -9.72
N ASN A 291 15.04 21.73 -10.72
CA ASN A 291 14.66 23.14 -10.77
C ASN A 291 13.62 23.33 -11.88
N GLY A 292 12.35 23.49 -11.49
CA GLY A 292 11.21 23.52 -12.40
C GLY A 292 11.30 24.66 -13.41
N ASP A 293 11.62 25.87 -12.97
CA ASP A 293 11.63 27.06 -13.85
C ASP A 293 12.91 27.18 -14.68
N ASP A 294 13.95 26.41 -14.35
CA ASP A 294 15.21 26.41 -15.08
C ASP A 294 15.33 25.25 -16.08
N ASP A 295 14.36 24.32 -16.10
CA ASP A 295 14.40 23.08 -16.89
C ASP A 295 15.72 22.32 -16.70
N THR A 296 16.15 22.20 -15.45
CA THR A 296 17.41 21.54 -15.10
C THR A 296 17.30 20.71 -13.83
N PHE A 297 18.23 19.77 -13.66
CA PHE A 297 18.59 19.24 -12.35
C PHE A 297 20.09 19.41 -12.08
N PHE A 298 20.51 19.29 -10.83
CA PHE A 298 21.92 19.23 -10.45
C PHE A 298 22.10 18.40 -9.17
N VAL A 299 23.34 18.01 -8.89
CA VAL A 299 23.73 17.21 -7.71
C VAL A 299 24.55 18.08 -6.76
N LEU A 300 24.29 17.98 -5.47
CA LEU A 300 25.16 18.40 -4.38
C LEU A 300 25.93 17.17 -3.90
N PHE A 301 27.22 17.10 -4.22
CA PHE A 301 28.08 15.97 -3.84
C PHE A 301 28.62 16.11 -2.42
N ASN A 302 28.56 15.03 -1.63
CA ASN A 302 29.04 14.98 -0.25
C ASN A 302 30.47 14.40 -0.14
N VAL A 303 31.43 15.06 -0.80
CA VAL A 303 32.75 14.46 -1.08
C VAL A 303 33.69 14.24 0.11
N ASP A 304 33.47 14.94 1.23
CA ASP A 304 34.36 14.93 2.40
C ASP A 304 33.60 14.55 3.69
N GLU A 305 32.40 13.95 3.57
CA GLU A 305 31.50 13.62 4.70
C GLU A 305 31.16 14.85 5.57
N ASP A 306 31.28 16.04 5.00
CA ASP A 306 31.03 17.32 5.65
C ASP A 306 29.90 18.04 4.94
N LEU A 307 28.73 17.97 5.55
CA LEU A 307 27.51 18.60 5.06
C LEU A 307 27.63 20.11 4.92
N THR A 308 28.66 20.77 5.47
CA THR A 308 28.89 22.22 5.32
C THR A 308 29.71 22.59 4.09
N SER A 309 30.30 21.60 3.39
CA SER A 309 31.18 21.80 2.24
C SER A 309 30.81 20.98 1.00
N MET A 310 29.55 20.53 0.88
CA MET A 310 29.02 19.88 -0.32
C MET A 310 29.30 20.70 -1.60
N ILE A 311 29.55 19.98 -2.69
CA ILE A 311 29.99 20.57 -3.96
C ILE A 311 28.89 20.44 -5.02
N PRO A 312 28.35 21.55 -5.57
CA PRO A 312 27.37 21.48 -6.64
C PRO A 312 28.01 21.05 -7.97
N SER A 313 27.32 20.16 -8.68
CA SER A 313 27.59 19.84 -10.08
C SER A 313 27.13 21.00 -11.00
N PRO A 314 27.63 21.05 -12.24
CA PRO A 314 26.97 21.83 -13.28
C PRO A 314 25.51 21.36 -13.46
N PRO A 315 24.57 22.27 -13.77
CA PRO A 315 23.20 21.88 -14.06
C PRO A 315 23.11 21.09 -15.37
N VAL A 316 22.26 20.08 -15.38
CA VAL A 316 21.94 19.23 -16.53
C VAL A 316 20.56 19.62 -17.04
N SER A 317 20.45 19.92 -18.34
CA SER A 317 19.17 20.29 -18.95
C SER A 317 18.22 19.10 -19.04
N THR A 318 16.95 19.36 -18.73
CA THR A 318 15.84 18.42 -18.84
C THR A 318 14.84 18.87 -19.90
N GLY A 319 13.72 18.17 -20.01
CA GLY A 319 12.50 18.69 -20.61
C GLY A 319 11.79 19.67 -19.67
N ASP A 320 10.70 20.25 -20.18
CA ASP A 320 10.04 21.40 -19.55
C ASP A 320 9.41 21.05 -18.19
N PHE A 321 9.66 21.92 -17.21
CA PHE A 321 9.09 21.88 -15.87
C PHE A 321 9.25 20.51 -15.18
N PRO A 322 10.49 20.08 -14.87
CA PRO A 322 10.72 18.87 -14.10
C PRO A 322 10.02 18.97 -12.75
N ILE A 323 9.14 18.01 -12.44
CA ILE A 323 8.30 18.01 -11.23
C ILE A 323 8.68 16.91 -10.24
N ASP A 324 9.39 15.89 -10.71
CA ASP A 324 9.88 14.79 -9.90
C ASP A 324 11.12 14.17 -10.53
N LEU A 325 11.97 13.56 -9.70
CA LEU A 325 13.11 12.77 -10.13
C LEU A 325 13.32 11.59 -9.20
N GLU A 326 14.07 10.59 -9.65
CA GLU A 326 14.40 9.40 -8.87
C GLU A 326 15.81 8.93 -9.20
N ILE A 327 16.52 8.43 -8.18
CA ILE A 327 17.82 7.78 -8.30
C ILE A 327 17.62 6.26 -8.41
N ILE A 328 18.08 5.66 -9.52
CA ILE A 328 17.92 4.22 -9.77
C ILE A 328 18.96 3.74 -10.78
N ASP A 329 19.66 2.64 -10.48
CA ASP A 329 20.40 1.86 -11.49
C ASP A 329 19.39 1.16 -12.45
N PHE A 330 19.01 1.85 -13.54
CA PHE A 330 17.97 1.34 -14.44
C PHE A 330 18.54 0.44 -15.53
N ASP A 331 19.84 0.51 -15.81
CA ASP A 331 20.49 -0.29 -16.85
C ASP A 331 21.29 -1.49 -16.31
N GLN A 332 21.42 -1.59 -14.98
CA GLN A 332 22.08 -2.64 -14.22
C GLN A 332 23.60 -2.67 -14.44
N ASP A 333 24.22 -1.53 -14.72
CA ASP A 333 25.67 -1.42 -14.83
C ASP A 333 26.36 -1.22 -13.46
N GLY A 334 25.58 -0.96 -12.41
CA GLY A 334 26.03 -0.77 -11.03
C GLY A 334 26.24 0.70 -10.65
N ASP A 335 26.03 1.64 -11.57
CA ASP A 335 25.98 3.07 -11.31
C ASP A 335 24.52 3.52 -11.13
N ASN A 336 24.30 4.49 -10.24
CA ASN A 336 22.96 5.03 -10.03
C ASN A 336 22.63 6.06 -11.12
N ASP A 337 21.59 5.79 -11.91
CA ASP A 337 21.09 6.68 -12.94
C ASP A 337 19.97 7.59 -12.41
N ILE A 338 19.54 8.54 -13.26
CA ILE A 338 18.46 9.48 -12.93
C ILE A 338 17.29 9.34 -13.90
N VAL A 339 16.08 9.28 -13.35
CA VAL A 339 14.83 9.37 -14.12
C VAL A 339 14.11 10.66 -13.73
N VAL A 340 13.69 11.46 -14.71
CA VAL A 340 13.05 12.76 -14.47
C VAL A 340 11.66 12.80 -15.09
N ALA A 341 10.66 13.21 -14.31
CA ALA A 341 9.31 13.51 -14.81
C ALA A 341 9.23 14.98 -15.15
N CYS A 342 9.13 15.28 -16.44
CA CYS A 342 8.88 16.61 -16.98
C CYS A 342 7.38 16.76 -17.19
N PHE A 343 6.78 17.68 -16.43
CA PHE A 343 5.33 17.89 -16.47
C PHE A 343 4.87 18.42 -17.84
N GLY A 344 5.76 19.11 -18.55
CA GLY A 344 5.48 19.83 -19.77
C GLY A 344 4.90 21.21 -19.50
N GLU A 345 4.91 22.05 -20.53
CA GLU A 345 4.27 23.36 -20.53
C GLU A 345 2.74 23.25 -20.33
N ASP A 346 2.11 24.32 -19.84
CA ASP A 346 0.64 24.43 -19.72
C ASP A 346 -0.04 24.63 -21.09
N GLU A 347 0.32 23.83 -22.09
CA GLU A 347 -0.26 23.81 -23.43
C GLU A 347 -1.20 22.61 -23.61
N ILE A 348 -2.41 22.87 -24.12
CA ILE A 348 -3.29 21.83 -24.62
C ILE A 348 -3.14 21.80 -26.14
N LEU A 349 -2.63 20.70 -26.68
CA LEU A 349 -2.46 20.52 -28.11
C LEU A 349 -3.82 20.44 -28.82
N LEU A 350 -3.82 20.66 -30.14
CA LEU A 350 -5.05 20.71 -30.94
C LEU A 350 -5.88 19.41 -30.88
N ASP A 351 -5.24 18.28 -30.58
CA ASP A 351 -5.89 16.97 -30.40
C ASP A 351 -6.45 16.74 -28.98
N GLY A 352 -6.28 17.73 -28.09
CA GLY A 352 -6.71 17.68 -26.69
C GLY A 352 -5.72 17.00 -25.75
N SER A 353 -4.56 16.55 -26.25
CA SER A 353 -3.49 16.01 -25.40
C SER A 353 -2.75 17.13 -24.66
N VAL A 354 -2.24 16.78 -23.48
CA VAL A 354 -1.37 17.64 -22.68
C VAL A 354 0.02 17.01 -22.69
N PRO A 355 1.03 17.67 -23.28
CA PRO A 355 2.36 17.10 -23.42
C PRO A 355 3.06 17.02 -22.05
N GLY A 356 3.95 16.06 -21.95
CA GLY A 356 4.82 15.80 -20.81
C GLY A 356 5.74 14.64 -21.20
N GLU A 357 6.82 14.44 -20.46
CA GLU A 357 7.73 13.35 -20.75
C GLU A 357 8.45 12.81 -19.52
N LEU A 358 8.87 11.55 -19.61
CA LEU A 358 9.78 10.92 -18.69
C LEU A 358 11.14 10.81 -19.37
N GLN A 359 12.18 11.42 -18.82
CA GLN A 359 13.54 11.39 -19.35
C GLN A 359 14.44 10.47 -18.53
N PHE A 360 15.37 9.79 -19.20
CA PHE A 360 16.31 8.83 -18.61
C PHE A 360 17.73 9.32 -18.83
N PHE A 361 18.47 9.51 -17.74
CA PHE A 361 19.83 10.02 -17.74
C PHE A 361 20.77 8.97 -17.16
N ASP A 362 21.63 8.43 -18.02
CA ASP A 362 22.67 7.46 -17.68
C ASP A 362 23.87 8.19 -17.04
N ALA A 363 24.34 7.66 -15.92
CA ALA A 363 25.52 8.14 -15.20
C ALA A 363 26.81 7.47 -15.69
N THR A 364 27.78 8.26 -16.17
CA THR A 364 29.07 7.68 -16.61
C THR A 364 30.14 7.67 -15.51
N ASN A 365 30.85 6.53 -15.42
CA ASN A 365 31.88 6.08 -14.46
C ASN A 365 33.13 6.98 -14.21
N LEU A 366 33.06 8.30 -14.37
CA LEU A 366 34.16 9.22 -14.02
C LEU A 366 33.74 10.09 -12.83
N PHE A 367 34.47 9.94 -11.72
CA PHE A 367 34.42 10.76 -10.50
C PHE A 367 33.83 12.16 -10.76
N ARG A 368 32.59 12.37 -10.31
CA ARG A 368 31.68 13.50 -10.60
C ARG A 368 31.10 13.43 -12.01
N THR A 369 30.04 12.64 -12.11
CA THR A 369 29.42 12.12 -13.32
C THR A 369 28.96 13.22 -14.29
N ASN A 370 29.14 12.95 -15.59
CA ASN A 370 28.33 13.59 -16.62
C ASN A 370 27.11 12.69 -16.84
N PHE A 371 25.93 13.24 -16.62
CA PHE A 371 24.68 12.60 -17.00
C PHE A 371 24.44 12.76 -18.49
N SER A 372 24.06 11.68 -19.16
CA SER A 372 23.72 11.71 -20.58
C SER A 372 22.28 11.26 -20.79
N LEU A 373 21.49 12.08 -21.49
CA LEU A 373 20.12 11.71 -21.85
C LEU A 373 20.17 10.53 -22.84
N VAL A 374 19.73 9.36 -22.39
CA VAL A 374 19.71 8.13 -23.20
C VAL A 374 18.35 7.84 -23.82
N GLY A 375 17.28 8.44 -23.29
CA GLY A 375 15.96 8.36 -23.91
C GLY A 375 14.90 9.19 -23.21
N SER A 376 13.76 9.38 -23.88
CA SER A 376 12.56 9.94 -23.28
C SER A 376 11.30 9.21 -23.74
N ILE A 377 10.26 9.24 -22.90
CA ILE A 377 8.94 8.67 -23.15
C ILE A 377 7.90 9.78 -23.01
N ALA A 378 7.19 10.09 -24.08
CA ALA A 378 6.08 11.03 -24.03
C ALA A 378 4.93 10.49 -23.16
N LEU A 379 4.47 11.28 -22.21
CA LEU A 379 3.40 10.98 -21.27
C LEU A 379 2.44 12.16 -21.14
N GLU A 380 1.21 11.91 -20.68
CA GLU A 380 0.24 12.99 -20.46
C GLU A 380 0.39 13.56 -19.04
N ARG A 381 1.27 14.55 -18.85
CA ARG A 381 1.57 15.20 -17.55
C ARG A 381 1.97 14.21 -16.44
N PRO A 382 3.18 13.63 -16.52
CA PRO A 382 3.70 12.82 -15.43
C PRO A 382 3.82 13.64 -14.15
N ALA A 383 3.54 13.02 -13.01
CA ALA A 383 3.61 13.64 -11.70
C ALA A 383 4.66 12.92 -10.85
N LYS A 384 4.23 12.07 -9.92
CA LYS A 384 5.15 11.27 -9.09
C LYS A 384 5.67 10.03 -9.81
N ILE A 385 6.97 9.81 -9.71
CA ILE A 385 7.68 8.59 -10.07
C ILE A 385 7.96 7.81 -8.78
N THR A 386 7.91 6.48 -8.86
CA THR A 386 8.37 5.63 -7.76
C THR A 386 8.89 4.31 -8.32
N PRO A 387 10.14 3.93 -8.02
CA PRO A 387 10.70 2.65 -8.40
C PRO A 387 10.22 1.57 -7.41
N GLY A 388 10.13 0.33 -7.87
CA GLY A 388 9.82 -0.77 -6.97
C GLY A 388 9.74 -2.12 -7.66
N ASP A 389 10.13 -3.16 -6.91
CA ASP A 389 9.88 -4.55 -7.27
C ASP A 389 8.48 -4.96 -6.79
N VAL A 390 7.53 -4.96 -7.73
CA VAL A 390 6.10 -5.16 -7.43
C VAL A 390 5.72 -6.65 -7.37
N ASN A 391 6.61 -7.56 -7.79
CA ASN A 391 6.32 -9.00 -7.88
C ASN A 391 7.41 -9.90 -7.31
N HIS A 392 8.40 -9.33 -6.61
CA HIS A 392 9.46 -10.04 -5.89
C HIS A 392 10.32 -10.90 -6.81
N ASP A 393 10.46 -10.53 -8.08
CA ASP A 393 11.34 -11.19 -9.06
C ASP A 393 12.61 -10.40 -9.36
N LYS A 394 12.83 -9.31 -8.61
CA LYS A 394 13.98 -8.43 -8.68
C LYS A 394 14.11 -7.67 -10.00
N ASP A 395 13.04 -7.55 -10.80
CA ASP A 395 12.97 -6.53 -11.84
C ASP A 395 12.38 -5.22 -11.26
N LEU A 396 13.14 -4.13 -11.38
CA LEU A 396 12.67 -2.81 -10.95
C LEU A 396 11.65 -2.30 -11.98
N PHE A 397 10.44 -2.00 -11.52
CA PHE A 397 9.48 -1.24 -12.29
C PHE A 397 9.54 0.22 -11.88
N ILE A 398 9.36 1.10 -12.86
CA ILE A 398 9.11 2.50 -12.61
C ILE A 398 7.60 2.71 -12.72
N SER A 399 6.97 3.07 -11.59
CA SER A 399 5.57 3.45 -11.54
C SER A 399 5.46 4.97 -11.65
N VAL A 400 4.58 5.46 -12.52
CA VAL A 400 4.38 6.90 -12.74
C VAL A 400 2.90 7.24 -12.64
N SER A 401 2.58 8.22 -11.80
CA SER A 401 1.24 8.80 -11.73
C SER A 401 1.04 9.87 -12.82
N LEU A 402 -0.13 9.90 -13.44
CA LEU A 402 -0.45 10.84 -14.53
C LEU A 402 -1.58 11.79 -14.10
N ASN A 403 -1.27 13.09 -14.03
CA ASN A 403 -2.18 14.13 -13.53
C ASN A 403 -3.39 14.42 -14.45
N SER A 404 -3.31 14.01 -15.72
CA SER A 404 -4.32 14.30 -16.73
C SER A 404 -5.48 13.29 -16.78
N ALA A 405 -5.33 12.10 -16.20
CA ALA A 405 -6.26 10.99 -16.48
C ALA A 405 -6.60 10.06 -15.30
N GLY A 406 -6.08 10.31 -14.09
CA GLY A 406 -6.26 9.39 -12.95
C GLY A 406 -5.69 8.00 -13.24
N LYS A 407 -4.64 7.94 -14.06
CA LYS A 407 -3.98 6.71 -14.51
C LYS A 407 -2.63 6.56 -13.82
N VAL A 408 -2.20 5.30 -13.69
CA VAL A 408 -0.84 4.94 -13.32
C VAL A 408 -0.22 4.21 -14.52
N ALA A 409 0.95 4.66 -14.95
CA ALA A 409 1.79 3.95 -15.91
C ALA A 409 2.77 3.06 -15.15
N ARG A 410 2.96 1.83 -15.61
CA ARG A 410 3.99 0.92 -15.11
C ARG A 410 4.95 0.64 -16.26
N LEU A 411 6.21 1.02 -16.09
CA LEU A 411 7.26 0.84 -17.08
C LEU A 411 8.12 -0.35 -16.66
N ARG A 412 8.36 -1.26 -17.61
CA ARG A 412 9.22 -2.43 -17.43
C ARG A 412 10.44 -2.32 -18.31
N GLN A 413 11.62 -2.59 -17.75
CA GLN A 413 12.85 -2.75 -18.52
C GLN A 413 12.74 -3.98 -19.44
N ILE A 414 12.98 -3.82 -20.74
CA ILE A 414 13.06 -4.95 -21.68
C ILE A 414 14.53 -5.30 -21.87
N VAL A 415 15.01 -6.33 -21.17
CA VAL A 415 16.41 -6.78 -21.24
C VAL A 415 16.77 -7.20 -22.68
N GLY A 416 17.86 -6.64 -23.23
CA GLY A 416 18.49 -7.11 -24.48
C GLY A 416 18.29 -6.27 -25.74
N SER A 417 17.73 -5.05 -25.66
CA SER A 417 17.73 -4.12 -26.80
C SER A 417 18.65 -2.94 -26.56
N SER A 418 19.70 -2.80 -27.38
CA SER A 418 20.47 -1.55 -27.54
C SER A 418 19.66 -0.42 -28.21
N THR A 419 18.33 -0.50 -28.13
CA THR A 419 17.34 0.44 -28.68
C THR A 419 16.19 0.47 -27.70
N ILE A 420 16.18 1.53 -26.91
CA ILE A 420 15.26 1.83 -25.83
C ILE A 420 13.80 1.95 -26.34
N PHE A 421 12.91 1.28 -25.59
CA PHE A 421 11.44 1.36 -25.52
C PHE A 421 10.64 1.54 -26.83
N ASN A 422 10.07 0.44 -27.34
CA ASN A 422 8.87 0.53 -28.19
C ASN A 422 8.02 -0.74 -28.13
N SER A 423 7.29 -0.94 -27.02
CA SER A 423 6.04 -1.69 -27.07
C SER A 423 5.19 -1.35 -25.86
N TRP A 424 3.93 -0.99 -26.12
CA TRP A 424 2.85 -0.67 -25.18
C TRP A 424 2.55 0.80 -24.90
N PHE A 425 2.53 1.63 -25.94
CA PHE A 425 1.42 2.57 -26.15
C PHE A 425 1.15 2.64 -27.66
N LYS A 426 0.08 1.98 -28.12
CA LYS A 426 -0.55 2.36 -29.39
C LYS A 426 -1.69 3.32 -29.03
N PRO A 427 -1.57 4.63 -29.28
CA PRO A 427 -2.76 5.42 -29.55
C PRO A 427 -3.37 4.86 -30.83
N HIS A 428 -4.66 4.60 -30.81
CA HIS A 428 -5.39 4.17 -32.00
C HIS A 428 -5.34 5.26 -33.10
N GLY A 429 -4.49 5.08 -34.11
CA GLY A 429 -4.52 5.80 -35.42
C GLY A 429 -4.09 7.28 -35.34
N TYR A 430 -3.38 7.89 -36.28
CA TYR A 430 -3.21 7.64 -37.71
C TYR A 430 -1.85 8.13 -38.18
N CYS A 431 -1.35 7.46 -39.21
CA CYS A 431 -0.17 7.83 -39.99
C CYS A 431 -0.42 9.13 -40.77
N PHE A 432 0.47 10.13 -40.64
CA PHE A 432 0.74 11.05 -41.76
C PHE A 432 2.23 11.42 -41.83
N ARG A 433 2.88 10.89 -42.87
CA ARG A 433 4.04 11.52 -43.51
C ARG A 433 3.68 12.94 -43.93
N ARG A 434 4.60 13.89 -43.74
CA ARG A 434 5.08 14.69 -44.87
C ARG A 434 6.47 15.26 -44.62
N CYS A 435 7.37 14.92 -45.54
CA CYS A 435 8.61 15.63 -45.80
C CYS A 435 8.32 16.96 -46.53
N ARG A 436 9.26 17.89 -46.31
CA ARG A 436 9.50 19.24 -46.85
C ARG A 436 8.66 20.36 -46.27
#